data_AF-A0A654T4S0-F1
#
_entry.id   AF-A0A654T4S0-F1
#
_cell.length_a   1.000
_cell.length_b   1.000
_cell.length_c   1.000
_cell.angle_alpha   90.00
_cell.angle_beta   90.00
_cell.angle_gamma   90.00
#
_symmetry.space_group_name_H-M   'P 1'
#
loop_
_entity.id
_entity.type
_entity.pdbx_description
1 polymer ?
#
loop_
_entity_poly.entity_id
_entity_poly.type
_entity_poly.pdbx_seq_one_letter_code
_entity_poly.pdbx_strand_id
1 'polypeptide(L)'
;MACESSVIYRRRTVGKFSVAAVTELMLFDAQNPRSLVYQLERLRADLKDLPGSSGSSRPERMVDEMNTRLRRSHPEELEEVSADGLRAELAELLAGIHASLRDVADVLTATQLALPGGMQPLWGPDQRRVMPA
;
A
#
# COMPACT_ATOMS: atom_id res chain seq x y z
N MET A 1 -19.63 3.40 10.42
CA MET A 1 -20.30 2.11 10.71
C MET A 1 -19.30 0.98 10.46
N ALA A 2 -18.48 0.68 11.45
CA ALA A 2 -17.41 -0.31 11.28
C ALA A 2 -17.16 -1.11 12.57
N CYS A 3 -17.80 -0.74 13.69
CA CYS A 3 -17.86 -1.56 14.90
C CYS A 3 -18.78 -2.78 14.73
N GLU A 4 -19.70 -2.79 13.76
CA GLU A 4 -20.74 -3.81 13.67
C GLU A 4 -20.20 -5.18 13.25
N SER A 5 -19.32 -5.24 12.23
CA SER A 5 -18.68 -6.51 11.81
C SER A 5 -17.76 -7.09 12.89
N SER A 6 -17.01 -6.25 13.61
CA SER A 6 -16.18 -6.70 14.73
C SER A 6 -17.00 -7.18 15.92
N VAL A 7 -18.18 -6.59 16.17
CA VAL A 7 -19.07 -6.97 17.26
C VAL A 7 -19.77 -8.29 16.95
N ILE A 8 -20.19 -8.54 15.70
CA ILE A 8 -20.82 -9.81 15.32
C ILE A 8 -19.81 -10.98 15.40
N TYR A 9 -18.57 -10.79 14.93
CA TYR A 9 -17.51 -11.77 15.09
C TYR A 9 -17.16 -12.00 16.59
N ARG A 10 -17.05 -10.91 17.36
CA ARG A 10 -16.75 -10.95 18.80
C ARG A 10 -17.84 -11.61 19.64
N ARG A 11 -19.12 -11.53 19.25
CA ARG A 11 -20.24 -12.10 20.02
C ARG A 11 -20.46 -13.59 19.75
N ARG A 12 -20.01 -14.12 18.61
CA ARG A 12 -20.08 -15.56 18.28
C ARG A 12 -18.87 -16.38 18.76
N THR A 13 -17.73 -15.75 19.01
CA THR A 13 -16.46 -16.43 19.28
C THR A 13 -15.93 -16.13 20.69
N VAL A 14 -16.75 -16.43 21.71
CA VAL A 14 -16.28 -16.44 23.10
C VAL A 14 -15.47 -17.72 23.30
N GLY A 15 -14.13 -17.64 23.22
CA GLY A 15 -13.26 -18.65 23.84
C GLY A 15 -11.98 -19.08 23.10
N LYS A 16 -11.79 -18.75 21.81
CA LYS A 16 -10.56 -19.08 21.08
C LYS A 16 -10.24 -18.00 20.05
N PHE A 17 -9.48 -16.97 20.45
CA PHE A 17 -8.90 -16.02 19.50
C PHE A 17 -7.86 -16.77 18.65
N SER A 18 -8.26 -17.21 17.46
CA SER A 18 -7.30 -17.75 16.51
C SER A 18 -6.66 -16.60 15.77
N VAL A 19 -5.35 -16.38 15.98
CA VAL A 19 -4.58 -15.39 15.23
C VAL A 19 -4.71 -15.64 13.72
N ALA A 20 -4.76 -16.91 13.32
CA ALA A 20 -5.08 -17.38 11.96
C ALA A 20 -6.31 -16.66 11.36
N ALA A 21 -7.44 -16.73 12.06
CA ALA A 21 -8.70 -16.19 11.58
C ALA A 21 -8.69 -14.65 11.49
N VAL A 22 -7.92 -14.00 12.36
CA VAL A 22 -7.72 -12.55 12.29
C VAL A 22 -6.83 -12.18 11.10
N THR A 23 -5.74 -12.93 10.87
CA THR A 23 -4.87 -12.75 9.71
C THR A 23 -5.63 -12.95 8.41
N GLU A 24 -6.47 -13.99 8.31
CA GLU A 24 -7.31 -14.25 7.14
C GLU A 24 -8.27 -13.08 6.87
N LEU A 25 -8.97 -12.61 7.90
CA LEU A 25 -9.91 -11.48 7.81
C LEU A 25 -9.22 -10.15 7.47
N MET A 26 -8.02 -9.91 8.00
CA MET A 26 -7.33 -8.62 7.89
C MET A 26 -6.36 -8.55 6.71
N LEU A 27 -5.92 -9.68 6.15
CA LEU A 27 -5.01 -9.69 5.00
C LEU A 27 -5.72 -10.05 3.70
N PHE A 28 -6.58 -11.08 3.72
CA PHE A 28 -7.00 -11.77 2.48
C PHE A 28 -8.49 -11.60 2.12
N ASP A 29 -9.33 -11.07 3.02
CA ASP A 29 -10.75 -10.85 2.73
C ASP A 29 -10.99 -9.63 1.82
N ALA A 30 -11.08 -9.84 0.51
CA ALA A 30 -11.35 -8.79 -0.48
C ALA A 30 -12.74 -8.14 -0.39
N GLN A 31 -13.63 -8.58 0.51
CA GLN A 31 -14.92 -7.94 0.77
C GLN A 31 -14.92 -7.10 2.05
N ASN A 32 -13.89 -7.25 2.89
CA ASN A 32 -13.72 -6.44 4.10
C ASN A 32 -12.96 -5.15 3.76
N PRO A 33 -13.57 -3.95 3.92
CA PRO A 33 -12.90 -2.68 3.62
C PRO A 33 -11.64 -2.41 4.44
N ARG A 34 -11.45 -3.15 5.54
CA ARG A 34 -10.26 -3.07 6.39
C ARG A 34 -9.19 -4.10 6.05
N SER A 35 -9.47 -5.05 5.17
CA SER A 35 -8.44 -5.99 4.77
C SER A 35 -7.37 -5.27 3.95
N LEU A 36 -6.16 -5.82 3.98
CA LEU A 36 -5.05 -5.28 3.24
C LEU A 36 -5.25 -5.45 1.73
N VAL A 37 -5.76 -6.62 1.29
CA VAL A 37 -6.07 -6.84 -0.13
C VAL A 37 -7.10 -5.85 -0.66
N TYR A 38 -8.19 -5.57 0.08
CA TYR A 38 -9.19 -4.59 -0.34
C TYR A 38 -8.56 -3.20 -0.47
N GLN A 39 -7.79 -2.78 0.54
CA GLN A 39 -7.17 -1.46 0.55
C GLN A 39 -6.13 -1.30 -0.57
N LEU A 40 -5.34 -2.32 -0.87
CA LEU A 40 -4.37 -2.29 -1.98
C LEU A 40 -5.06 -2.29 -3.35
N GLU A 41 -6.16 -3.02 -3.52
CA GLU A 41 -6.96 -2.97 -4.75
C GLU A 41 -7.62 -1.60 -4.93
N ARG A 42 -8.15 -1.02 -3.85
CA ARG A 42 -8.71 0.33 -3.88
C ARG A 42 -7.66 1.37 -4.23
N LEU A 43 -6.49 1.32 -3.57
CA LEU A 43 -5.36 2.21 -3.87
C LEU A 43 -4.93 2.09 -5.33
N ARG A 44 -4.87 0.87 -5.88
CA ARG A 44 -4.56 0.66 -7.29
C ARG A 44 -5.57 1.34 -8.22
N ALA A 45 -6.86 1.25 -7.91
CA ALA A 45 -7.91 1.91 -8.68
C ALA A 45 -7.76 3.44 -8.61
N ASP A 46 -7.60 3.98 -7.39
CA ASP A 46 -7.45 5.42 -7.18
C ASP A 46 -6.21 5.98 -7.90
N LEU A 47 -5.10 5.23 -7.95
CA LEU A 47 -3.90 5.62 -8.71
C LEU A 47 -4.13 5.70 -10.23
N LYS A 48 -4.96 4.82 -10.79
CA LYS A 48 -5.28 4.83 -12.23
C LYS A 48 -6.12 6.04 -12.62
N ASP A 49 -6.89 6.58 -11.68
CA ASP A 49 -7.73 7.75 -11.89
C ASP A 49 -6.95 9.07 -11.75
N LEU A 50 -5.69 9.04 -11.30
CA LEU A 50 -4.87 10.25 -11.17
C LEU A 50 -4.42 10.82 -12.52
N PRO A 51 -4.26 12.15 -12.63
CA PRO A 51 -3.66 12.79 -13.81
C PRO A 51 -2.25 12.26 -14.08
N GLY A 52 -1.94 11.90 -15.32
CA GLY A 52 -0.64 11.35 -15.70
C GLY A 52 -0.46 9.85 -15.39
N SER A 53 -1.54 9.15 -15.01
CA SER A 53 -1.55 7.69 -15.00
C SER A 53 -1.29 7.14 -16.41
N SER A 54 -0.57 6.02 -16.48
CA SER A 54 -0.21 5.38 -17.74
C SER A 54 -0.53 3.88 -17.77
N GLY A 55 -1.19 3.36 -16.72
CA GLY A 55 -1.39 1.93 -16.53
C GLY A 55 -0.13 1.20 -16.01
N SER A 56 1.00 1.89 -15.94
CA SER A 56 2.30 1.34 -15.53
C SER A 56 3.21 2.38 -14.87
N SER A 57 2.63 3.47 -14.38
CA SER A 57 3.38 4.50 -13.66
C SER A 57 4.10 3.89 -12.45
N ARG A 58 5.15 4.56 -11.96
CA ARG A 58 5.94 4.03 -10.84
C ARG A 58 5.07 3.69 -9.61
N PRO A 59 4.16 4.57 -9.13
CA PRO A 59 3.24 4.23 -8.03
C PRO A 59 2.36 3.01 -8.33
N GLU A 60 1.82 2.90 -9.55
CA GLU A 60 0.97 1.76 -9.95
C GLU A 60 1.73 0.44 -9.89
N ARG A 61 2.97 0.40 -10.38
CA ARG A 61 3.82 -0.81 -10.33
C ARG A 61 4.16 -1.23 -8.91
N MET A 62 4.46 -0.27 -8.03
CA MET A 62 4.76 -0.55 -6.62
C MET A 62 3.54 -1.17 -5.91
N VAL A 63 2.34 -0.68 -6.18
CA VAL A 63 1.10 -1.28 -5.65
C VAL A 63 0.82 -2.65 -6.24
N ASP A 64 1.10 -2.87 -7.53
CA ASP A 64 0.97 -4.19 -8.16
C ASP A 64 1.97 -5.21 -7.59
N GLU A 65 3.18 -4.77 -7.24
CA GLU A 65 4.20 -5.57 -6.55
C GLU A 65 3.74 -5.95 -5.13
N MET A 66 3.21 -5.00 -4.34
CA MET A 66 2.65 -5.28 -3.02
C MET A 66 1.50 -6.28 -3.08
N ASN A 67 0.57 -6.09 -4.01
CA ASN A 67 -0.54 -7.01 -4.25
C ASN A 67 -0.05 -8.41 -4.63
N THR A 68 1.01 -8.50 -5.43
CA THR A 68 1.60 -9.77 -5.84
C THR A 68 2.30 -10.45 -4.68
N ARG A 69 3.02 -9.70 -3.84
CA ARG A 69 3.63 -10.21 -2.61
C ARG A 69 2.57 -10.78 -1.66
N LEU A 70 1.48 -10.04 -1.44
CA LEU A 70 0.36 -10.48 -0.59
C LEU A 70 -0.35 -11.72 -1.16
N ARG A 71 -0.56 -11.80 -2.48
CA ARG A 71 -1.16 -13.01 -3.08
C ARG A 71 -0.28 -14.25 -3.02
N ARG A 72 1.04 -14.07 -2.94
CA ARG A 72 2.01 -15.17 -2.86
C ARG A 72 2.31 -15.58 -1.41
N SER A 73 1.88 -14.80 -0.42
CA SER A 73 2.04 -15.21 0.97
C SER A 73 1.09 -16.35 1.30
N HIS A 74 1.62 -17.32 2.04
CA HIS A 74 0.93 -18.53 2.43
C HIS A 74 0.40 -18.39 3.87
N PRO A 75 -0.93 -18.45 4.11
CA PRO A 75 -1.49 -18.31 5.45
C PRO A 75 -0.83 -19.22 6.49
N GLU A 76 -0.49 -20.46 6.09
CA GLU A 76 0.22 -21.44 6.90
C GLU A 76 1.59 -20.94 7.38
N GLU A 77 2.39 -20.31 6.51
CA GLU A 77 3.70 -19.74 6.83
C GLU A 77 3.58 -18.53 7.76
N LEU A 78 2.56 -17.69 7.54
CA LEU A 78 2.32 -16.50 8.36
C LEU A 78 1.90 -16.84 9.79
N GLU A 79 1.39 -18.05 10.02
CA GLU A 79 0.98 -18.53 11.33
C GLU A 79 2.11 -19.15 12.14
N GLU A 80 3.20 -19.56 11.48
CA GLU A 80 4.35 -20.20 12.11
C GLU A 80 4.97 -19.30 13.18
N VAL A 81 5.22 -19.90 14.34
CA VAL A 81 5.82 -19.23 15.48
C VAL A 81 7.27 -19.68 15.58
N SER A 82 8.19 -18.73 15.50
CA SER A 82 9.63 -18.96 15.66
C SER A 82 9.97 -19.40 17.09
N ALA A 83 11.19 -19.85 17.31
CA ALA A 83 11.70 -20.22 18.63
C ALA A 83 11.59 -19.08 19.67
N ASP A 84 11.59 -17.82 19.22
CA ASP A 84 11.45 -16.63 20.06
C ASP A 84 9.98 -16.27 20.39
N GLY A 85 9.01 -17.09 19.94
CA GLY A 85 7.59 -16.85 20.17
C GLY A 85 6.96 -15.80 19.23
N LEU A 86 7.65 -15.45 18.13
CA LEU A 86 7.21 -14.43 17.18
C LEU A 86 6.76 -15.06 15.86
N ARG A 87 5.85 -14.38 15.15
CA ARG A 87 5.48 -14.74 13.77
C ARG A 87 6.35 -13.96 12.80
N ALA A 88 7.56 -14.45 12.55
CA ALA A 88 8.58 -13.75 11.79
C ALA A 88 8.12 -13.41 10.37
N GLU A 89 7.55 -14.38 9.64
CA GLU A 89 7.05 -14.21 8.27
C GLU A 89 5.95 -13.15 8.18
N LEU A 90 4.99 -13.17 9.11
CA LEU A 90 3.95 -12.14 9.20
C LEU A 90 4.54 -10.76 9.48
N ALA A 91 5.49 -10.67 10.41
CA ALA A 91 6.13 -9.40 10.73
C ALA A 91 6.92 -8.85 9.53
N GLU A 92 7.65 -9.70 8.81
CA GLU A 92 8.42 -9.33 7.63
C GLU A 92 7.52 -8.89 6.46
N LEU A 93 6.43 -9.63 6.21
CA LEU A 93 5.44 -9.26 5.19
C LEU A 93 4.85 -7.87 5.48
N LEU A 94 4.41 -7.63 6.71
CA LEU A 94 3.80 -6.37 7.12
C LEU A 94 4.79 -5.21 7.10
N ALA A 95 6.02 -5.43 7.58
CA ALA A 95 7.08 -4.43 7.51
C ALA A 95 7.42 -4.07 6.06
N GLY A 96 7.52 -5.07 5.18
CA GLY A 96 7.77 -4.87 3.76
C GLY A 96 6.67 -4.08 3.07
N ILE A 97 5.41 -4.45 3.28
CA ILE A 97 4.27 -3.71 2.71
C ILE A 97 4.19 -2.29 3.28
N HIS A 98 4.42 -2.11 4.58
CA HIS A 98 4.43 -0.78 5.20
C HIS A 98 5.52 0.12 4.61
N ALA A 99 6.74 -0.40 4.41
CA ALA A 99 7.83 0.35 3.79
C ALA A 99 7.46 0.75 2.35
N SER A 100 6.96 -0.17 1.54
CA SER A 100 6.54 0.13 0.17
C SER A 100 5.40 1.14 0.09
N LEU A 101 4.45 1.13 1.04
CA LEU A 101 3.40 2.16 1.14
C LEU A 101 3.98 3.55 1.43
N ARG A 102 5.01 3.64 2.29
CA ARG A 102 5.72 4.91 2.52
C ARG A 102 6.42 5.38 1.25
N ASP A 103 7.08 4.48 0.53
CA ASP A 103 7.71 4.83 -0.74
C ASP A 103 6.69 5.33 -1.78
N VAL A 104 5.49 4.71 -1.83
CA VAL A 104 4.39 5.22 -2.69
C VAL A 104 3.99 6.63 -2.28
N ALA A 105 3.83 6.90 -0.98
CA ALA A 105 3.47 8.21 -0.48
C ALA A 105 4.54 9.29 -0.82
N ASP A 106 5.82 8.94 -0.72
CA ASP A 106 6.93 9.82 -1.09
C ASP A 106 6.91 10.16 -2.59
N VAL A 107 6.70 9.16 -3.45
CA VAL A 107 6.59 9.37 -4.90
C VAL A 107 5.39 10.24 -5.22
N LEU A 108 4.21 9.95 -4.66
CA LEU A 108 3.00 10.76 -4.89
C LEU A 108 3.18 12.20 -4.42
N THR A 109 3.85 12.41 -3.29
CA THR A 109 4.14 13.76 -2.79
C THR A 109 5.02 14.53 -3.78
N ALA A 110 6.04 13.87 -4.32
CA ALA A 110 6.96 14.47 -5.27
C ALA A 110 6.33 14.75 -6.65
N THR A 111 5.37 13.95 -7.10
CA THR A 111 4.80 14.06 -8.46
C THR A 111 3.46 14.77 -8.53
N GLN A 112 2.59 14.57 -7.52
CA GLN A 112 1.19 15.03 -7.57
C GLN A 112 0.92 16.20 -6.63
N LEU A 113 1.69 16.32 -5.54
CA LEU A 113 1.49 17.35 -4.52
C LEU A 113 2.60 18.40 -4.51
N ALA A 114 3.52 18.35 -5.48
CA ALA A 114 4.49 19.41 -5.69
C ALA A 114 3.76 20.67 -6.16
N LEU A 115 4.04 21.81 -5.52
CA LEU A 115 3.53 23.10 -6.02
C LEU A 115 3.99 23.29 -7.46
N PRO A 116 3.15 23.85 -8.34
CA PRO A 116 3.58 24.28 -9.67
C PRO A 116 4.84 25.15 -9.50
N GLY A 117 5.94 24.75 -10.12
CA GLY A 117 7.13 25.57 -10.18
C GLY A 117 6.77 26.97 -10.72
N GLY A 118 7.50 28.00 -10.28
CA GLY A 118 7.29 29.36 -10.79
C GLY A 118 7.24 29.38 -12.31
N MET A 119 6.44 30.31 -12.88
CA MET A 119 6.23 30.43 -14.33
C MET A 119 7.55 30.27 -15.08
N GLN A 120 7.69 29.16 -15.81
CA GLN A 120 8.85 28.89 -16.62
C GLN A 120 8.60 29.49 -18.01
N PRO A 121 9.47 30.38 -18.52
CA PRO A 121 9.32 30.89 -19.88
C PRO A 121 9.42 29.73 -20.88
N LEU A 122 8.70 29.84 -22.01
CA LEU A 122 8.61 28.80 -23.05
C LEU A 122 9.98 28.38 -23.64
N TRP A 123 11.03 29.15 -23.38
CA TRP A 123 12.39 28.94 -23.90
C TRP A 123 13.34 28.23 -22.91
N GLY A 124 12.84 27.74 -21.79
CA GLY A 124 13.63 27.01 -20.79
C GLY A 124 14.21 27.92 -19.70
N PRO A 125 14.92 27.33 -18.70
CA PRO A 125 15.47 28.08 -17.59
C PRO A 125 16.44 29.14 -18.07
N ASP A 126 16.46 30.28 -17.37
CA ASP A 126 17.25 31.49 -17.68
C ASP A 126 18.76 31.25 -17.52
N GLN A 127 19.32 30.39 -18.38
CA GLN A 127 20.75 30.31 -18.61
C GLN A 127 21.13 31.55 -19.41
N ARG A 128 21.52 32.60 -18.69
CA ARG A 128 22.10 33.84 -19.23
C ARG A 128 23.03 33.51 -20.39
N ARG A 129 22.51 33.67 -21.60
CA ARG A 129 23.25 33.50 -22.85
C ARG A 129 24.13 34.74 -22.98
N VAL A 130 25.37 34.65 -22.50
CA VAL A 130 26.37 35.70 -22.74
C VAL A 130 26.61 35.73 -24.25
N MET A 131 26.17 36.80 -24.91
CA MET A 131 26.46 37.04 -26.33
C MET A 131 27.97 37.31 -26.46
N PRO A 132 28.68 36.64 -27.38
CA PRO A 132 30.05 37.03 -27.69
C PRO A 132 30.05 38.39 -28.40
N ALA A 133 31.06 39.21 -28.07
CA ALA A 133 31.26 40.57 -28.57
C ALA A 133 31.59 40.63 -30.06
#